data_AF-A0A173UYA3-F1
#
_entry.id   AF-A0A173UYA3-F1
#
_cell.length_a   1.000
_cell.length_b   1.000
_cell.length_c   1.000
_cell.angle_alpha   90.00
_cell.angle_beta   90.00
_cell.angle_gamma   90.00
#
_symmetry.space_group_name_H-M   'P 1'
#
loop_
_entity.id
_entity.type
_entity.pdbx_description
1 polymer ?
#
loop_
_entity_poly.entity_id
_entity_poly.type
_entity_poly.pdbx_seq_one_letter_code
_entity_poly.pdbx_strand_id
1 'polypeptide(L)'
;MHIVKELIDNISSTSLNRFLTEQKIANEQRLSFSDHRVLLEQLCQSGLISVEDLNDFFFQELLYGHHRLMRVYSLTASTCLRLKSRDSWGRLMRKFQIPDWAYNQIIATIPQKEDSTKLAAIQEERRNGNLIRVHLIFVFCMLKDSAGQIEEECSYLPVTIDMEQRCMIVKVWNQHGIIQESRPQIQLDKIYSIVEENLELELDNNRAADPQNVLYDMSKELFNQFFERLPNIKEIDDKRESLSSIIDAMLQNIPLHHVEQKDGKLYMPDGIINLEEELYRLIQQTALYDYREDHALESLLPREEKYVSRIRFSDRDNLSANLTGENGVDCIYDAKTFMCIRDSLDIVKRIISLTVNFPRARGVLQVKYEADNYQFLTLHILEGKYYSEEEFQQIWGLYKEYERKRSGSAMYENPAAVDTKAM
;
A
#
# COMPACT_ATOMS: atom_id res chain seq x y z
N MET A 1 34.32 -0.19 16.76
CA MET A 1 33.03 -0.21 16.05
C MET A 1 31.95 -0.37 17.10
N HIS A 2 30.83 0.34 16.98
CA HIS A 2 29.69 0.21 17.87
C HIS A 2 28.42 0.02 17.03
N ILE A 3 27.70 -1.08 17.25
CA ILE A 3 26.41 -1.35 16.59
C ILE A 3 25.31 -0.96 17.56
N VAL A 4 24.51 0.03 17.15
CA VAL A 4 23.38 0.50 17.96
C VAL A 4 22.27 -0.56 18.03
N LYS A 5 21.49 -0.54 19.11
CA LYS A 5 20.44 -1.53 19.36
C LYS A 5 19.37 -1.51 18.27
N GLU A 6 19.03 -0.32 17.80
CA GLU A 6 17.95 -0.08 16.86
C GLU A 6 18.21 -0.75 15.51
N LEU A 7 19.48 -0.94 15.12
CA LEU A 7 19.82 -1.72 13.91
C LEU A 7 19.44 -3.19 14.06
N ILE A 8 19.75 -3.79 15.21
CA ILE A 8 19.43 -5.19 15.47
C ILE A 8 17.93 -5.39 15.64
N ASP A 9 17.25 -4.43 16.28
CA ASP A 9 15.80 -4.46 16.44
C ASP A 9 15.05 -4.38 15.09
N ASN A 10 15.70 -3.88 14.02
CA ASN A 10 15.12 -3.76 12.68
C ASN A 10 15.29 -5.02 11.80
N ILE A 11 16.09 -6.00 12.19
CA ILE A 11 16.38 -7.18 11.36
C ILE A 11 15.72 -8.45 11.91
N SER A 12 15.31 -9.35 11.02
CA SER A 12 14.76 -10.63 11.47
C SER A 12 15.88 -11.56 11.95
N SER A 13 15.66 -12.29 13.06
CA SER A 13 16.64 -13.28 13.54
C SER A 13 16.89 -14.38 12.50
N THR A 14 15.90 -14.69 11.66
CA THR A 14 16.04 -15.65 10.55
C THR A 14 17.01 -15.11 9.49
N SER A 15 16.86 -13.85 9.08
CA SER A 15 17.74 -13.19 8.11
C SER A 15 19.18 -13.11 8.63
N LEU A 16 19.35 -12.70 9.90
CA LEU A 16 20.67 -12.63 10.52
C LEU A 16 21.35 -14.00 10.55
N ASN A 17 20.62 -15.04 10.94
CA ASN A 17 21.17 -16.40 10.98
C ASN A 17 21.54 -16.91 9.58
N ARG A 18 20.76 -16.57 8.55
CA ARG A 18 21.10 -16.88 7.15
C ARG A 18 22.41 -16.18 6.74
N PHE A 19 22.52 -14.88 6.97
CA PHE A 19 23.74 -14.11 6.68
C PHE A 19 24.98 -14.69 7.38
N LEU A 20 24.89 -14.98 8.68
CA LEU A 20 26.00 -15.60 9.43
C LEU A 20 26.39 -16.99 8.87
N THR A 21 25.44 -17.71 8.29
CA THR A 21 25.70 -19.02 7.66
C THR A 21 26.41 -18.86 6.32
N GLU A 22 26.01 -17.88 5.52
CA GLU A 22 26.66 -17.52 4.26
C GLU A 22 28.11 -17.06 4.51
N GLN A 23 28.35 -16.36 5.61
CA GLN A 23 29.67 -15.98 6.11
C GLN A 23 30.44 -17.14 6.79
N LYS A 24 29.90 -18.37 6.75
CA LYS A 24 30.52 -19.60 7.30
C LYS A 24 30.83 -19.52 8.81
N ILE A 25 30.09 -18.72 9.57
CA ILE A 25 30.24 -18.63 11.03
C ILE A 25 29.58 -19.85 11.68
N ALA A 26 30.32 -20.59 12.51
CA ALA A 26 29.83 -21.83 13.12
C ALA A 26 28.74 -21.55 14.18
N ASN A 27 27.75 -22.44 14.31
CA ASN A 27 26.67 -22.28 15.29
C ASN A 27 27.17 -22.17 16.74
N GLU A 28 28.23 -22.89 17.09
CA GLU A 28 28.85 -22.83 18.43
C GLU A 28 29.34 -21.42 18.77
N GLN A 29 29.94 -20.71 17.79
CA GLN A 29 30.38 -19.32 17.93
C GLN A 29 29.21 -18.34 18.03
N ARG A 30 28.04 -18.67 17.47
CA ARG A 30 26.84 -17.83 17.60
C ARG A 30 26.22 -17.95 18.98
N LEU A 31 26.14 -19.19 19.48
CA LEU A 31 25.53 -19.51 20.77
C LEU A 31 26.36 -19.02 21.96
N SER A 32 27.64 -18.71 21.77
CA SER A 32 28.49 -18.13 22.82
C SER A 32 28.17 -16.68 23.17
N PHE A 33 27.28 -16.01 22.42
CA PHE A 33 26.88 -14.63 22.68
C PHE A 33 25.36 -14.52 22.88
N SER A 34 24.95 -13.87 23.97
CA SER A 34 23.55 -13.55 24.22
C SER A 34 23.09 -12.27 23.51
N ASP A 35 24.03 -11.39 23.14
CA ASP A 35 23.75 -10.12 22.45
C ASP A 35 24.34 -10.15 21.04
N HIS A 36 23.48 -10.07 20.03
CA HIS A 36 23.89 -10.08 18.63
C HIS A 36 24.77 -8.88 18.24
N ARG A 37 24.67 -7.74 18.94
CA ARG A 37 25.56 -6.59 18.69
C ARG A 37 27.00 -6.95 19.02
N VAL A 38 27.21 -7.51 20.21
CA VAL A 38 28.54 -7.91 20.70
C VAL A 38 29.12 -9.00 19.80
N LEU A 39 28.29 -9.96 19.38
CA LEU A 39 28.69 -10.97 18.40
C LEU A 39 29.22 -10.32 17.11
N LEU A 40 28.42 -9.48 16.47
CA LEU A 40 28.79 -8.84 15.20
C LEU A 40 30.00 -7.92 15.34
N GLU A 41 30.11 -7.17 16.44
CA GLU A 41 31.28 -6.35 16.74
C GLU A 41 32.56 -7.19 16.84
N GLN A 42 32.50 -8.34 17.51
CA GLN A 42 33.66 -9.23 17.63
C GLN A 42 34.00 -9.96 16.33
N LEU A 43 32.99 -10.34 15.54
CA LEU A 43 33.21 -10.92 14.20
C LEU A 43 33.92 -9.94 13.27
N CYS A 44 33.58 -8.65 13.33
CA CYS A 44 34.31 -7.63 12.58
C CYS A 44 35.70 -7.34 13.15
N GLN A 45 35.86 -7.28 14.48
CA GLN A 45 37.17 -7.07 15.11
C GLN A 45 38.16 -8.20 14.81
N SER A 46 37.67 -9.44 14.71
CA SER A 46 38.47 -10.61 14.34
C SER A 46 38.69 -10.76 12.83
N GLY A 47 38.08 -9.90 12.00
CA GLY A 47 38.18 -9.94 10.54
C GLY A 47 37.44 -11.11 9.88
N LEU A 48 36.55 -11.78 10.62
CA LEU A 48 35.73 -12.88 10.09
C LEU A 48 34.60 -12.38 9.19
N ILE A 49 34.11 -11.16 9.45
CA ILE A 49 33.13 -10.46 8.62
C ILE A 49 33.66 -9.05 8.37
N SER A 50 33.67 -8.59 7.12
CA SER A 50 34.05 -7.21 6.84
C SER A 50 32.95 -6.24 7.25
N VAL A 51 33.32 -5.01 7.63
CA VAL A 51 32.33 -3.97 7.95
C VAL A 51 31.48 -3.62 6.72
N GLU A 52 32.05 -3.75 5.53
CA GLU A 52 31.37 -3.55 4.24
C GLU A 52 30.26 -4.58 4.04
N ASP A 53 30.57 -5.88 4.16
CA ASP A 53 29.58 -6.96 4.04
C ASP A 53 28.43 -6.79 5.05
N LEU A 54 28.75 -6.35 6.27
CA LEU A 54 27.75 -6.14 7.31
C LEU A 54 26.88 -4.91 7.03
N ASN A 55 27.46 -3.82 6.52
CA ASN A 55 26.72 -2.65 6.07
C ASN A 55 25.79 -3.00 4.90
N ASP A 56 26.24 -3.83 3.95
CA ASP A 56 25.42 -4.27 2.81
C ASP A 56 24.27 -5.16 3.27
N PHE A 57 24.53 -6.06 4.23
CA PHE A 57 23.47 -6.84 4.87
C PHE A 57 22.41 -5.93 5.52
N PHE A 58 22.83 -4.96 6.34
CA PHE A 58 21.88 -4.02 6.96
C PHE A 58 21.14 -3.18 5.92
N PHE A 59 21.81 -2.76 4.85
CA PHE A 59 21.17 -2.01 3.78
C PHE A 59 19.97 -2.76 3.20
N GLN A 60 20.16 -4.04 2.83
CA GLN A 60 19.09 -4.87 2.27
C GLN A 60 17.95 -5.11 3.26
N GLU A 61 18.28 -5.41 4.51
CA GLU A 61 17.26 -5.68 5.54
C GLU A 61 16.45 -4.42 5.90
N LEU A 62 17.10 -3.24 5.94
CA LEU A 62 16.42 -1.98 6.26
C LEU A 62 15.43 -1.56 5.17
N LEU A 63 15.63 -1.92 3.91
CA LEU A 63 14.67 -1.57 2.84
C LEU A 63 13.28 -2.17 3.08
N TYR A 64 13.17 -3.24 3.86
CA TYR A 64 11.95 -3.99 4.12
C TYR A 64 11.77 -4.23 5.63
N GLY A 65 10.98 -5.24 6.03
CA GLY A 65 10.88 -5.64 7.43
C GLY A 65 9.98 -4.77 8.31
N HIS A 66 10.56 -4.02 9.24
CA HIS A 66 9.80 -3.29 10.26
C HIS A 66 9.27 -1.92 9.81
N HIS A 67 9.76 -1.41 8.67
CA HIS A 67 9.36 -0.15 8.04
C HIS A 67 7.98 -0.27 7.35
N ARG A 68 6.95 -0.46 8.17
CA ARG A 68 5.59 -0.86 7.76
C ARG A 68 4.66 0.30 7.39
N LEU A 69 5.01 1.52 7.77
CA LEU A 69 4.26 2.72 7.37
C LEU A 69 5.02 3.41 6.25
N MET A 70 4.36 3.62 5.12
CA MET A 70 4.98 4.10 3.89
C MET A 70 4.10 5.15 3.23
N ARG A 71 4.75 6.14 2.62
CA ARG A 71 4.09 7.11 1.74
C ARG A 71 4.66 7.01 0.35
N VAL A 72 3.76 6.93 -0.63
CA VAL A 72 4.09 6.82 -2.05
C VAL A 72 3.67 8.10 -2.76
N TYR A 73 4.68 8.82 -3.26
CA TYR A 73 4.54 10.08 -3.99
C TYR A 73 4.70 9.81 -5.48
N SER A 74 3.72 10.19 -6.30
CA SER A 74 3.86 10.09 -7.76
C SER A 74 4.66 11.28 -8.28
N LEU A 75 5.68 10.99 -9.08
CA LEU A 75 6.60 11.98 -9.64
C LEU A 75 6.23 12.30 -11.08
N THR A 76 6.45 13.55 -11.49
CA THR A 76 6.28 13.93 -12.90
C THR A 76 7.29 13.22 -13.81
N ALA A 77 6.93 13.07 -15.09
CA ALA A 77 7.86 12.54 -16.09
C ALA A 77 9.11 13.43 -16.27
N SER A 78 8.95 14.77 -16.14
CA SER A 78 10.06 15.74 -16.17
C SER A 78 11.04 15.50 -15.01
N THR A 79 10.52 15.35 -13.78
CA THR A 79 11.32 15.01 -12.60
C THR A 79 12.08 13.71 -12.82
N CYS A 80 11.41 12.64 -13.26
CA CYS A 80 12.05 11.34 -13.49
C CYS A 80 13.14 11.41 -14.57
N LEU A 81 12.92 12.17 -15.64
CA LEU A 81 13.92 12.34 -16.71
C LEU A 81 15.16 13.09 -16.19
N ARG A 82 14.96 14.16 -15.42
CA ARG A 82 16.05 14.93 -14.82
C ARG A 82 16.88 14.09 -13.87
N LEU A 83 16.23 13.34 -12.98
CA LEU A 83 16.91 12.49 -11.98
C LEU A 83 17.74 11.36 -12.58
N LYS A 84 17.59 11.00 -13.86
CA LYS A 84 18.50 10.08 -14.54
C LYS A 84 19.92 10.65 -14.70
N SER A 85 20.07 11.97 -14.64
CA SER A 85 21.38 12.62 -14.61
C SER A 85 21.94 12.63 -13.19
N ARG A 86 23.20 12.19 -13.03
CA ARG A 86 23.89 12.24 -11.73
C ARG A 86 24.06 13.66 -11.20
N ASP A 87 24.15 14.66 -12.08
CA ASP A 87 24.31 16.07 -11.68
C ASP A 87 23.12 16.57 -10.85
N SER A 88 21.92 16.03 -11.10
CA SER A 88 20.71 16.39 -10.36
C SER A 88 20.77 16.01 -8.88
N TRP A 89 21.66 15.10 -8.50
CA TRP A 89 21.85 14.63 -7.12
C TRP A 89 22.93 15.40 -6.37
N GLY A 90 23.70 16.25 -7.06
CA GLY A 90 24.86 16.92 -6.48
C GLY A 90 24.52 17.85 -5.31
N ARG A 91 23.30 18.38 -5.21
CA ARG A 91 22.85 19.15 -4.03
C ARG A 91 22.69 18.25 -2.80
N LEU A 92 21.94 17.15 -2.95
CA LEU A 92 21.73 16.16 -1.89
C LEU A 92 23.06 15.56 -1.41
N MET A 93 23.90 15.10 -2.36
CA MET A 93 25.19 14.49 -2.02
C MET A 93 26.10 15.46 -1.27
N ARG A 94 26.17 16.74 -1.69
CA ARG A 94 26.96 17.75 -0.97
C ARG A 94 26.41 18.07 0.42
N LYS A 95 25.08 18.18 0.56
CA LYS A 95 24.43 18.44 1.85
C LYS A 95 24.82 17.41 2.91
N PHE A 96 24.88 16.14 2.52
CA PHE A 96 25.22 15.03 3.43
C PHE A 96 26.66 14.53 3.31
N GLN A 97 27.53 15.24 2.57
CA GLN A 97 28.95 14.91 2.40
C GLN A 97 29.19 13.49 1.84
N ILE A 98 28.33 13.07 0.91
CA ILE A 98 28.39 11.75 0.28
C ILE A 98 29.44 11.76 -0.84
N PRO A 99 30.48 10.91 -0.77
CA PRO A 99 31.58 10.93 -1.73
C PRO A 99 31.22 10.31 -3.08
N ASP A 100 30.39 9.28 -3.09
CA ASP A 100 30.05 8.50 -4.29
C ASP A 100 28.71 7.76 -4.16
N TRP A 101 28.38 6.99 -5.20
CA TRP A 101 27.10 6.28 -5.37
C TRP A 101 27.04 4.89 -4.73
N ALA A 102 28.13 4.46 -4.09
CA ALA A 102 28.24 3.21 -3.34
C ALA A 102 28.50 3.49 -1.84
N TYR A 103 28.29 4.73 -1.40
CA TYR A 103 28.46 5.10 0.00
C TYR A 103 27.50 4.32 0.89
N ASN A 104 28.05 3.51 1.79
CA ASN A 104 27.32 2.75 2.79
C ASN A 104 28.06 2.78 4.13
N GLN A 105 27.52 3.53 5.09
CA GLN A 105 28.07 3.75 6.42
C GLN A 105 26.99 3.58 7.51
N ILE A 106 26.03 2.69 7.29
CA ILE A 106 24.88 2.45 8.18
C ILE A 106 25.30 2.25 9.64
N ILE A 107 26.28 1.40 9.89
CA ILE A 107 26.76 1.10 11.25
C ILE A 107 27.43 2.31 11.91
N ALA A 108 28.18 3.10 11.13
CA ALA A 108 28.96 4.22 11.64
C ALA A 108 28.15 5.53 11.76
N THR A 109 26.95 5.59 11.16
CA THR A 109 26.15 6.81 11.10
C THR A 109 25.18 6.89 12.27
N ILE A 110 25.53 7.69 13.28
CA ILE A 110 24.70 7.97 14.45
C ILE A 110 24.41 9.48 14.49
N PRO A 111 23.17 9.93 14.18
CA PRO A 111 22.80 11.33 14.26
C PRO A 111 22.74 11.80 15.72
N GLN A 112 23.04 13.08 15.95
CA GLN A 112 22.88 13.74 17.24
C GLN A 112 21.66 14.65 17.21
N LYS A 113 21.14 15.07 18.36
CA LYS A 113 19.92 15.89 18.43
C LYS A 113 20.02 17.22 17.65
N GLU A 114 21.18 17.87 17.65
CA GLU A 114 21.43 19.14 16.96
C GLU A 114 21.47 18.98 15.44
N ASP A 115 21.90 17.82 14.97
CA ASP A 115 21.94 17.43 13.56
C ASP A 115 21.19 16.11 13.39
N SER A 116 19.89 16.20 13.65
CA SER A 116 18.99 15.06 13.87
C SER A 116 18.77 14.18 12.65
N THR A 117 19.34 14.49 11.48
CA THR A 117 19.15 13.68 10.27
C THR A 117 20.45 13.54 9.48
N LYS A 118 20.83 12.29 9.20
CA LYS A 118 21.98 11.96 8.35
C LYS A 118 21.53 11.04 7.21
N LEU A 119 22.28 11.03 6.13
CA LEU A 119 22.16 10.03 5.07
C LEU A 119 23.27 9.00 5.28
N ALA A 120 22.91 7.77 5.64
CA ALA A 120 23.86 6.72 5.98
C ALA A 120 24.23 5.82 4.80
N ALA A 121 23.36 5.72 3.80
CA ALA A 121 23.67 4.97 2.59
C ALA A 121 22.94 5.51 1.36
N ILE A 122 23.58 5.34 0.20
CA ILE A 122 22.97 5.52 -1.13
C ILE A 122 23.42 4.36 -2.03
N GLN A 123 22.49 3.81 -2.82
CA GLN A 123 22.80 2.81 -3.84
C GLN A 123 21.97 3.07 -5.09
N GLU A 124 22.62 3.10 -6.25
CA GLU A 124 21.95 3.14 -7.55
C GLU A 124 21.64 1.75 -8.09
N GLU A 125 20.50 1.62 -8.77
CA GLU A 125 20.17 0.48 -9.59
C GLU A 125 20.14 0.91 -11.07
N ARG A 126 20.83 0.14 -11.91
CA ARG A 126 20.89 0.39 -13.34
C ARG A 126 20.39 -0.81 -14.14
N ARG A 127 19.70 -0.51 -15.23
CA ARG A 127 19.33 -1.49 -16.27
C ARG A 127 19.88 -1.03 -17.60
N ASN A 128 20.69 -1.87 -18.25
CA ASN A 128 21.36 -1.57 -19.51
C ASN A 128 22.14 -0.23 -19.47
N GLY A 129 22.82 0.04 -18.36
CA GLY A 129 23.59 1.27 -18.13
C GLY A 129 22.78 2.50 -17.73
N ASN A 130 21.45 2.46 -17.84
CA ASN A 130 20.56 3.56 -17.46
C ASN A 130 20.19 3.48 -15.98
N LEU A 131 20.24 4.62 -15.29
CA LEU A 131 19.74 4.74 -13.92
C LEU A 131 18.21 4.56 -13.90
N ILE A 132 17.73 3.56 -13.16
CA ILE A 132 16.30 3.23 -13.05
C ILE A 132 15.74 3.48 -11.66
N ARG A 133 16.56 3.32 -10.63
CA ARG A 133 16.15 3.49 -9.23
C ARG A 133 17.34 3.93 -8.38
N VAL A 134 17.05 4.66 -7.31
CA VAL A 134 18.01 4.99 -6.26
C VAL A 134 17.39 4.69 -4.91
N HIS A 135 18.14 3.99 -4.07
CA HIS A 135 17.81 3.70 -2.70
C HIS A 135 18.67 4.55 -1.76
N LEU A 136 18.06 5.09 -0.72
CA LEU A 136 18.69 5.93 0.29
C LEU A 136 18.27 5.39 1.66
N ILE A 137 19.20 5.37 2.62
CA ILE A 137 18.88 5.10 4.03
C ILE A 137 19.21 6.34 4.84
N PHE A 138 18.18 7.06 5.27
CA PHE A 138 18.35 8.14 6.24
C PHE A 138 18.35 7.56 7.66
N VAL A 139 19.05 8.25 8.57
CA VAL A 139 19.02 7.97 10.01
C VAL A 139 18.60 9.24 10.71
N PHE A 140 17.54 9.13 11.52
CA PHE A 140 16.96 10.22 12.28
C PHE A 140 17.18 10.00 13.77
N CYS A 141 17.64 11.03 14.49
CA CYS A 141 17.72 11.03 15.96
C CYS A 141 16.30 11.19 16.51
N MET A 142 15.70 10.06 16.91
CA MET A 142 14.35 9.97 17.44
C MET A 142 14.38 10.10 18.96
N LEU A 143 13.46 10.90 19.50
CA LEU A 143 13.33 11.11 20.93
C LEU A 143 12.15 10.33 21.50
N LYS A 144 12.40 9.53 22.53
CA LYS A 144 11.40 8.64 23.15
C LYS A 144 11.24 8.97 24.63
N ASP A 145 10.01 8.89 25.11
CA ASP A 145 9.74 9.07 26.53
C ASP A 145 9.73 7.69 27.22
N SER A 146 10.82 7.41 27.93
CA SER A 146 11.01 6.20 28.71
C SER A 146 10.79 6.53 30.19
N ALA A 147 9.53 6.48 30.63
CA ALA A 147 9.12 6.70 32.01
C ALA A 147 9.56 8.07 32.59
N GLY A 148 9.45 9.14 31.81
CA GLY A 148 9.77 10.51 32.20
C GLY A 148 11.21 10.93 31.89
N GLN A 149 12.03 10.03 31.34
CA GLN A 149 13.34 10.37 30.77
C GLN A 149 13.27 10.34 29.24
N ILE A 150 13.85 11.37 28.62
CA ILE A 150 13.94 11.44 27.16
C ILE A 150 15.22 10.71 26.73
N GLU A 151 15.03 9.64 25.97
CA GLU A 151 16.12 8.85 25.38
C GLU A 151 16.26 9.16 23.88
N GLU A 152 17.50 9.12 23.38
CA GLU A 152 17.82 9.26 21.96
C GLU A 152 17.99 7.87 21.34
N GLU A 153 17.20 7.57 20.31
CA GLU A 153 17.24 6.31 19.56
C GLU A 153 17.45 6.61 18.06
N CYS A 154 18.13 5.71 17.33
CA CYS A 154 18.26 5.81 15.88
C CYS A 154 17.00 5.28 15.18
N SER A 155 16.34 6.12 14.38
CA SER A 155 15.26 5.69 13.48
C SER A 155 15.77 5.67 12.04
N TYR A 156 15.72 4.51 11.41
CA TYR A 156 16.12 4.33 10.02
C TYR A 156 14.93 4.59 9.09
N LEU A 157 15.15 5.40 8.04
CA LEU A 157 14.11 5.81 7.08
C LEU A 157 14.57 5.51 5.65
N PRO A 158 14.22 4.32 5.14
CA PRO A 158 14.45 3.98 3.75
C PRO A 158 13.65 4.87 2.80
N VAL A 159 14.32 5.37 1.76
CA VAL A 159 13.69 6.06 0.64
C VAL A 159 14.08 5.36 -0.65
N THR A 160 13.08 5.10 -1.49
CA THR A 160 13.28 4.56 -2.84
C THR A 160 12.72 5.55 -3.84
N ILE A 161 13.54 6.02 -4.77
CA ILE A 161 13.11 6.82 -5.91
C ILE A 161 13.19 5.91 -7.13
N ASP A 162 12.03 5.56 -7.70
CA ASP A 162 11.89 4.67 -8.86
C ASP A 162 11.43 5.48 -10.07
N MET A 163 12.35 5.70 -11.02
CA MET A 163 12.08 6.49 -12.22
C MET A 163 11.32 5.70 -13.28
N GLU A 164 11.27 4.37 -13.19
CA GLU A 164 10.46 3.53 -14.09
C GLU A 164 8.99 3.55 -13.67
N GLN A 165 8.72 3.36 -12.37
CA GLN A 165 7.38 3.43 -11.79
C GLN A 165 6.90 4.86 -11.53
N ARG A 166 7.79 5.85 -11.74
CA ARG A 166 7.57 7.29 -11.52
C ARG A 166 7.06 7.59 -10.11
N CYS A 167 7.70 7.02 -9.11
CA CYS A 167 7.33 7.25 -7.73
C CYS A 167 8.53 7.39 -6.80
N MET A 168 8.28 8.04 -5.67
CA MET A 168 9.16 8.00 -4.51
C MET A 168 8.40 7.35 -3.35
N ILE A 169 9.05 6.43 -2.66
CA ILE A 169 8.49 5.71 -1.50
C ILE A 169 9.37 6.03 -0.30
N VAL A 170 8.77 6.65 0.72
CA VAL A 170 9.43 6.93 2.02
C VAL A 170 8.83 5.99 3.05
N LYS A 171 9.67 5.25 3.78
CA LYS A 171 9.24 4.25 4.76
C LYS A 171 9.74 4.63 6.17
N VAL A 172 8.97 4.24 7.18
CA VAL A 172 9.33 4.43 8.59
C VAL A 172 8.83 3.27 9.43
N TRP A 173 9.56 2.95 10.50
CA TRP A 173 9.05 2.05 11.53
C TRP A 173 8.00 2.77 12.38
N ASN A 174 6.75 2.30 12.30
CA ASN A 174 5.64 2.80 13.12
C ASN A 174 5.75 2.34 14.59
N GLN A 175 6.60 3.02 15.37
CA GLN A 175 6.82 2.78 16.79
C GLN A 175 5.87 3.61 17.69
N HIS A 176 5.74 3.21 18.96
CA HIS A 176 4.86 3.83 19.97
C HIS A 176 5.68 4.36 21.15
N GLY A 177 5.11 5.23 21.99
CA GLY A 177 5.82 5.83 23.12
C GLY A 177 6.79 6.96 22.73
N ILE A 178 6.66 7.47 21.50
CA ILE A 178 7.52 8.52 20.96
C ILE A 178 6.90 9.90 21.25
N ILE A 179 7.73 10.87 21.58
CA ILE A 179 7.28 12.25 21.77
C ILE A 179 6.76 12.85 20.45
N GLN A 180 5.91 13.87 20.54
CA GLN A 180 5.19 14.42 19.40
C GLN A 180 6.09 14.78 18.20
N GLU A 181 7.23 15.41 18.44
CA GLU A 181 8.16 15.89 17.40
C GLU A 181 8.98 14.79 16.70
N SER A 182 8.93 13.58 17.24
CA SER A 182 9.63 12.40 16.74
C SER A 182 8.67 11.34 16.19
N ARG A 183 7.36 11.60 16.18
CA ARG A 183 6.37 10.63 15.69
C ARG A 183 6.65 10.23 14.23
N PRO A 184 6.33 8.98 13.83
CA PRO A 184 6.59 8.48 12.48
C PRO A 184 6.12 9.41 11.35
N GLN A 185 4.95 10.04 11.49
CA GLN A 185 4.45 10.99 10.49
C GLN A 185 5.33 12.24 10.33
N ILE A 186 5.86 12.77 11.45
CA ILE A 186 6.78 13.90 11.42
C ILE A 186 8.11 13.50 10.77
N GLN A 187 8.58 12.28 11.01
CA GLN A 187 9.79 11.78 10.35
C GLN A 187 9.59 11.66 8.84
N LEU A 188 8.44 11.12 8.40
CA LEU A 188 8.07 11.06 6.98
C LEU A 188 8.01 12.45 6.33
N ASP A 189 7.39 13.43 7.00
CA ASP A 189 7.33 14.81 6.52
C ASP A 189 8.73 15.42 6.36
N LYS A 190 9.59 15.26 7.38
CA LYS A 190 10.97 15.77 7.36
C LYS A 190 11.80 15.17 6.23
N ILE A 191 11.77 13.84 6.06
CA ILE A 191 12.51 13.16 5.00
C ILE A 191 11.97 13.56 3.63
N TYR A 192 10.65 13.64 3.46
CA TYR A 192 10.05 14.14 2.22
C TYR A 192 10.57 15.53 1.88
N SER A 193 10.49 16.50 2.80
CA SER A 193 10.94 17.88 2.56
C SER A 193 12.44 17.97 2.23
N ILE A 194 13.29 17.16 2.88
CA ILE A 194 14.72 17.09 2.57
C ILE A 194 14.93 16.63 1.13
N VAL A 195 14.26 15.55 0.71
CA VAL A 195 14.45 14.98 -0.62
C VAL A 195 13.84 15.90 -1.69
N GLU A 196 12.63 16.41 -1.45
CA GLU A 196 11.93 17.36 -2.32
C GLU A 196 12.77 18.61 -2.60
N GLU A 197 13.28 19.27 -1.56
CA GLU A 197 14.08 20.49 -1.71
C GLU A 197 15.40 20.24 -2.44
N ASN A 198 16.10 19.16 -2.07
CA ASN A 198 17.48 18.94 -2.54
C ASN A 198 17.54 18.30 -3.93
N LEU A 199 16.45 17.62 -4.34
CA LEU A 199 16.29 17.07 -5.67
C LEU A 199 15.30 17.87 -6.53
N GLU A 200 14.68 18.93 -6.02
CA GLU A 200 13.64 19.74 -6.69
C GLU A 200 12.51 18.86 -7.25
N LEU A 201 11.95 17.98 -6.44
CA LEU A 201 10.92 17.05 -6.89
C LEU A 201 9.63 17.78 -7.26
N GLU A 202 9.06 17.44 -8.41
CA GLU A 202 7.71 17.84 -8.77
C GLU A 202 6.78 16.63 -8.70
N LEU A 203 5.71 16.75 -7.91
CA LEU A 203 4.68 15.73 -7.81
C LEU A 203 3.73 15.80 -9.01
N ASP A 204 3.30 14.63 -9.47
CA ASP A 204 2.20 14.53 -10.42
C ASP A 204 0.87 14.69 -9.67
N ASN A 205 0.35 15.92 -9.69
CA ASN A 205 -0.96 16.27 -9.12
C ASN A 205 -2.11 16.04 -10.11
N ASN A 206 -1.81 15.81 -11.41
CA ASN A 206 -2.79 15.57 -12.47
C ASN A 206 -2.71 14.11 -12.94
N ARG A 207 -2.61 13.19 -11.98
CA ARG A 207 -2.46 11.75 -12.24
C ARG A 207 -3.61 11.29 -13.13
N ALA A 208 -3.29 10.48 -14.14
CA ALA A 208 -4.30 9.90 -15.03
C ALA A 208 -5.33 9.03 -14.29
N ALA A 209 -4.94 8.44 -13.17
CA ALA A 209 -5.81 7.68 -12.28
C ALA A 209 -5.80 8.30 -10.88
N ASP A 210 -6.97 8.75 -10.42
CA ASP A 210 -7.16 9.20 -9.04
C ASP A 210 -6.99 8.01 -8.07
N PRO A 211 -6.22 8.14 -6.98
CA PRO A 211 -5.97 7.03 -6.07
C PRO A 211 -7.22 6.44 -5.41
N GLN A 212 -8.23 7.25 -5.06
CA GLN A 212 -9.47 6.74 -4.42
C GLN A 212 -10.29 5.92 -5.40
N ASN A 213 -10.27 6.34 -6.65
CA ASN A 213 -10.82 5.63 -7.79
C ASN A 213 -10.13 4.29 -8.04
N VAL A 214 -8.79 4.23 -7.98
CA VAL A 214 -8.04 2.96 -8.06
C VAL A 214 -8.40 2.01 -6.93
N LEU A 215 -8.54 2.52 -5.68
CA LEU A 215 -8.97 1.70 -4.55
C LEU A 215 -10.38 1.12 -4.74
N TYR A 216 -11.28 1.87 -5.36
CA TYR A 216 -12.60 1.37 -5.74
C TYR A 216 -12.51 0.23 -6.75
N ASP A 217 -11.73 0.37 -7.82
CA ASP A 217 -11.58 -0.68 -8.83
C ASP A 217 -10.97 -1.95 -8.20
N MET A 218 -9.98 -1.79 -7.31
CA MET A 218 -9.41 -2.89 -6.52
C MET A 218 -10.49 -3.61 -5.69
N SER A 219 -11.30 -2.87 -4.93
CA SER A 219 -12.34 -3.45 -4.08
C SER A 219 -13.41 -4.17 -4.89
N LYS A 220 -13.82 -3.57 -6.02
CA LYS A 220 -14.86 -4.12 -6.90
C LYS A 220 -14.41 -5.42 -7.54
N GLU A 221 -13.19 -5.47 -8.06
CA GLU A 221 -12.71 -6.66 -8.74
C GLU A 221 -12.44 -7.83 -7.77
N LEU A 222 -11.85 -7.56 -6.60
CA LEU A 222 -11.66 -8.59 -5.57
C LEU A 222 -13.00 -9.17 -5.10
N PHE A 223 -14.04 -8.34 -5.02
CA PHE A 223 -15.40 -8.78 -4.73
C PHE A 223 -16.01 -9.59 -5.89
N ASN A 224 -15.86 -9.14 -7.13
CA ASN A 224 -16.37 -9.86 -8.30
C ASN A 224 -15.77 -11.27 -8.38
N GLN A 225 -14.45 -11.40 -8.18
CA GLN A 225 -13.77 -12.69 -8.16
C GLN A 225 -14.30 -13.65 -7.07
N PHE A 226 -14.72 -13.10 -5.92
CA PHE A 226 -15.40 -13.87 -4.88
C PHE A 226 -16.80 -14.32 -5.35
N PHE A 227 -17.58 -13.43 -5.97
CA PHE A 227 -18.93 -13.72 -6.45
C PHE A 227 -18.97 -14.68 -7.63
N GLU A 228 -18.01 -14.61 -8.54
CA GLU A 228 -17.89 -15.51 -9.71
C GLU A 228 -17.67 -16.97 -9.32
N ARG A 229 -17.29 -17.25 -8.06
CA ARG A 229 -17.16 -18.61 -7.52
C ARG A 229 -18.47 -19.19 -7.01
N LEU A 230 -19.55 -18.41 -6.93
CA LEU A 230 -20.87 -18.95 -6.61
C LEU A 230 -21.31 -19.93 -7.71
N PRO A 231 -21.70 -21.17 -7.38
CA PRO A 231 -22.03 -22.18 -8.39
C PRO A 231 -23.15 -21.78 -9.34
N ASN A 232 -24.08 -20.94 -8.89
CA ASN A 232 -25.28 -20.50 -9.59
C ASN A 232 -25.17 -19.09 -10.19
N ILE A 233 -23.96 -18.52 -10.28
CA ILE A 233 -23.78 -17.13 -10.74
C ILE A 233 -24.28 -16.92 -12.17
N LYS A 234 -24.10 -17.90 -13.06
CA LYS A 234 -24.55 -17.82 -14.46
C LYS A 234 -26.07 -17.76 -14.55
N GLU A 235 -26.76 -18.61 -13.79
CA GLU A 235 -28.21 -18.62 -13.72
C GLU A 235 -28.76 -17.32 -13.14
N ILE A 236 -28.03 -16.67 -12.22
CA ILE A 236 -28.38 -15.35 -11.68
C ILE A 236 -28.15 -14.26 -12.73
N ASP A 237 -27.06 -14.31 -13.49
CA ASP A 237 -26.75 -13.36 -14.55
C ASP A 237 -27.79 -13.42 -15.68
N ASP A 238 -28.17 -14.63 -16.09
CA ASP A 238 -29.22 -14.85 -17.10
C ASP A 238 -30.58 -14.28 -16.65
N LYS A 239 -30.82 -14.15 -15.34
CA LYS A 239 -32.06 -13.54 -14.82
C LYS A 239 -32.14 -12.04 -15.06
N ARG A 240 -31.04 -11.34 -15.33
CA ARG A 240 -31.05 -9.89 -15.62
C ARG A 240 -32.03 -9.54 -16.72
N GLU A 241 -32.08 -10.33 -17.80
CA GLU A 241 -33.01 -10.12 -18.93
C GLU A 241 -34.48 -10.14 -18.50
N SER A 242 -34.81 -10.89 -17.45
CA SER A 242 -36.17 -11.03 -16.93
C SER A 242 -36.59 -9.96 -15.92
N LEU A 243 -35.64 -9.20 -15.37
CA LEU A 243 -35.90 -8.21 -14.32
C LEU A 243 -36.83 -7.09 -14.77
N SER A 244 -36.71 -6.64 -16.03
CA SER A 244 -37.61 -5.63 -16.60
C SER A 244 -39.09 -6.00 -16.48
N SER A 245 -39.43 -7.29 -16.63
CA SER A 245 -40.80 -7.78 -16.48
C SER A 245 -41.26 -7.82 -15.02
N ILE A 246 -40.34 -8.10 -14.09
CA ILE A 246 -40.63 -8.11 -12.65
C ILE A 246 -40.87 -6.68 -12.16
N ILE A 247 -40.03 -5.74 -12.59
CA ILE A 247 -40.15 -4.31 -12.26
C ILE A 247 -41.48 -3.76 -12.78
N ASP A 248 -41.85 -4.07 -14.03
CA ASP A 248 -43.14 -3.68 -14.59
C ASP A 248 -44.30 -4.12 -13.70
N ALA A 249 -44.34 -5.41 -13.34
CA ALA A 249 -45.37 -5.97 -12.47
C ALA A 249 -45.37 -5.34 -11.07
N MET A 250 -44.20 -5.00 -10.51
CA MET A 250 -44.08 -4.34 -9.21
C MET A 250 -44.61 -2.90 -9.21
N LEU A 251 -44.42 -2.17 -10.31
CA LEU A 251 -44.84 -0.76 -10.42
C LEU A 251 -46.31 -0.59 -10.80
N GLN A 252 -46.93 -1.62 -11.39
CA GLN A 252 -48.34 -1.61 -11.77
C GLN A 252 -49.25 -1.30 -10.56
N ASN A 253 -50.21 -0.42 -10.78
CA ASN A 253 -51.22 0.01 -9.80
C ASN A 253 -50.67 0.75 -8.56
N ILE A 254 -49.38 1.12 -8.55
CA ILE A 254 -48.82 2.02 -7.52
C ILE A 254 -48.88 3.46 -8.04
N PRO A 255 -49.54 4.41 -7.33
CA PRO A 255 -49.63 5.79 -7.76
C PRO A 255 -48.29 6.52 -7.53
N LEU A 256 -47.34 6.37 -8.45
CA LEU A 256 -46.03 7.00 -8.43
C LEU A 256 -45.94 8.12 -9.49
N HIS A 257 -45.32 9.24 -9.13
CA HIS A 257 -45.28 10.44 -9.99
C HIS A 257 -44.20 10.41 -11.08
N HIS A 258 -43.17 9.60 -10.91
CA HIS A 258 -41.97 9.63 -11.77
C HIS A 258 -41.73 8.30 -12.50
N VAL A 259 -42.72 7.41 -12.52
CA VAL A 259 -42.63 6.17 -13.31
C VAL A 259 -42.77 6.52 -14.78
N GLU A 260 -41.89 5.95 -15.58
CA GLU A 260 -41.88 6.11 -17.03
C GLU A 260 -42.16 4.77 -17.72
N GLN A 261 -42.40 4.81 -19.03
CA GLN A 261 -42.65 3.61 -19.84
C GLN A 261 -41.59 3.49 -20.93
N LYS A 262 -40.95 2.31 -21.03
CA LYS A 262 -39.98 1.96 -22.07
C LYS A 262 -40.30 0.57 -22.60
N ASP A 263 -40.37 0.43 -23.92
CA ASP A 263 -40.74 -0.83 -24.61
C ASP A 263 -42.05 -1.46 -24.09
N GLY A 264 -43.02 -0.60 -23.74
CA GLY A 264 -44.32 -1.01 -23.20
C GLY A 264 -44.32 -1.40 -21.72
N LYS A 265 -43.17 -1.40 -21.04
CA LYS A 265 -43.02 -1.74 -19.62
C LYS A 265 -42.76 -0.51 -18.77
N LEU A 266 -43.30 -0.50 -17.55
CA LEU A 266 -43.04 0.52 -16.55
C LEU A 266 -41.63 0.37 -15.98
N TYR A 267 -40.94 1.48 -15.76
CA TYR A 267 -39.64 1.53 -15.09
C TYR A 267 -39.50 2.82 -14.26
N MET A 268 -38.55 2.80 -13.31
CA MET A 268 -38.15 3.99 -12.57
C MET A 268 -36.86 4.55 -13.17
N PRO A 269 -36.75 5.86 -13.44
CA PRO A 269 -35.51 6.45 -13.94
C PRO A 269 -34.33 6.21 -12.99
N ASP A 270 -33.16 5.86 -13.55
CA ASP A 270 -31.93 5.58 -12.80
C ASP A 270 -31.47 6.75 -11.91
N GLY A 271 -31.82 7.98 -12.29
CA GLY A 271 -31.54 9.18 -11.50
C GLY A 271 -32.33 9.26 -10.18
N ILE A 272 -33.39 8.45 -10.02
CA ILE A 272 -34.18 8.32 -8.79
C ILE A 272 -33.74 7.04 -8.05
N ILE A 273 -33.90 5.88 -8.69
CA ILE A 273 -33.44 4.59 -8.17
C ILE A 273 -33.36 3.58 -9.32
N ASN A 274 -32.24 2.84 -9.39
CA ASN A 274 -32.06 1.78 -10.37
C ASN A 274 -32.61 0.46 -9.82
N LEU A 275 -33.92 0.25 -10.00
CA LEU A 275 -34.63 -0.93 -9.49
C LEU A 275 -34.10 -2.26 -10.07
N GLU A 276 -33.54 -2.25 -11.27
CA GLU A 276 -32.97 -3.45 -11.89
C GLU A 276 -31.74 -3.92 -11.12
N GLU A 277 -30.82 -3.01 -10.83
CA GLU A 277 -29.65 -3.34 -10.02
C GLU A 277 -30.01 -3.67 -8.57
N GLU A 278 -30.98 -2.98 -7.96
CA GLU A 278 -31.48 -3.32 -6.61
C GLU A 278 -31.99 -4.77 -6.54
N LEU A 279 -32.82 -5.17 -7.51
CA LEU A 279 -33.37 -6.53 -7.54
C LEU A 279 -32.30 -7.57 -7.88
N TYR A 280 -31.41 -7.27 -8.83
CA TYR A 280 -30.30 -8.14 -9.17
C TYR A 280 -29.40 -8.41 -7.95
N ARG A 281 -29.06 -7.36 -7.18
CA ARG A 281 -28.34 -7.48 -5.90
C ARG A 281 -29.04 -8.36 -4.89
N LEU A 282 -30.35 -8.19 -4.74
CA LEU A 282 -31.14 -8.99 -3.81
C LEU A 282 -31.11 -10.47 -4.19
N ILE A 283 -31.14 -10.79 -5.49
CA ILE A 283 -31.01 -12.18 -5.98
C ILE A 283 -29.60 -12.71 -5.69
N GLN A 284 -28.55 -11.94 -6.00
CA GLN A 284 -27.16 -12.32 -5.68
C GLN A 284 -26.98 -12.58 -4.18
N GLN A 285 -27.53 -11.72 -3.35
CA GLN A 285 -27.49 -11.82 -1.89
C GLN A 285 -28.24 -13.07 -1.40
N THR A 286 -29.41 -13.36 -1.99
CA THR A 286 -30.20 -14.54 -1.66
C THR A 286 -29.41 -15.82 -1.98
N ALA A 287 -28.81 -15.89 -3.16
CA ALA A 287 -27.99 -17.01 -3.58
C ALA A 287 -26.76 -17.22 -2.70
N LEU A 288 -26.07 -16.14 -2.32
CA LEU A 288 -24.93 -16.21 -1.42
C LEU A 288 -25.34 -16.79 -0.06
N TYR A 289 -26.44 -16.31 0.53
CA TYR A 289 -26.87 -16.79 1.84
C TYR A 289 -27.37 -18.23 1.80
N ASP A 290 -28.16 -18.59 0.79
CA ASP A 290 -28.60 -19.97 0.57
C ASP A 290 -27.40 -20.91 0.50
N TYR A 291 -26.38 -20.57 -0.28
CA TYR A 291 -25.17 -21.37 -0.38
C TYR A 291 -24.39 -21.45 0.96
N ARG A 292 -24.36 -20.37 1.74
CA ARG A 292 -23.63 -20.28 3.02
C ARG A 292 -24.30 -21.02 4.17
N GLU A 293 -25.58 -21.41 4.05
CA GLU A 293 -26.23 -22.29 5.04
C GLU A 293 -25.57 -23.68 5.09
N ASP A 294 -25.14 -24.19 3.93
CA ASP A 294 -24.56 -25.53 3.80
C ASP A 294 -23.02 -25.51 3.67
N HIS A 295 -22.42 -24.36 3.34
CA HIS A 295 -21.00 -24.26 2.99
C HIS A 295 -20.25 -23.16 3.76
N ALA A 296 -19.00 -23.46 4.12
CA ALA A 296 -18.09 -22.51 4.76
C ALA A 296 -17.58 -21.43 3.77
N LEU A 297 -17.16 -20.27 4.27
CA LEU A 297 -16.74 -19.12 3.45
C LEU A 297 -15.53 -19.49 2.58
N GLU A 298 -14.67 -20.34 3.12
CA GLU A 298 -13.43 -20.83 2.50
C GLU A 298 -13.69 -21.56 1.18
N SER A 299 -14.92 -22.02 0.94
CA SER A 299 -15.30 -22.61 -0.35
C SER A 299 -15.41 -21.57 -1.48
N LEU A 300 -15.78 -20.33 -1.15
CA LEU A 300 -15.84 -19.19 -2.08
C LEU A 300 -14.58 -18.31 -1.98
N LEU A 301 -13.88 -18.38 -0.86
CA LEU A 301 -12.64 -17.65 -0.62
C LEU A 301 -11.52 -18.61 -0.20
N PRO A 302 -10.88 -19.29 -1.17
CA PRO A 302 -9.73 -20.15 -0.91
C PRO A 302 -8.65 -19.45 -0.09
N ARG A 303 -7.85 -20.24 0.65
CA ARG A 303 -6.90 -19.71 1.64
C ARG A 303 -5.81 -18.82 1.05
N GLU A 304 -5.55 -18.91 -0.25
CA GLU A 304 -4.52 -18.16 -0.95
C GLU A 304 -5.04 -16.84 -1.53
N GLU A 305 -6.35 -16.61 -1.51
CA GLU A 305 -7.01 -15.50 -2.17
C GLU A 305 -7.01 -14.22 -1.33
N LYS A 306 -6.74 -13.10 -1.99
CA LYS A 306 -6.76 -11.77 -1.35
C LYS A 306 -8.20 -11.36 -1.13
N TYR A 307 -8.46 -10.65 -0.03
CA TYR A 307 -9.80 -10.17 0.27
C TYR A 307 -9.80 -8.87 1.05
N VAL A 308 -10.90 -8.13 0.95
CA VAL A 308 -11.10 -6.88 1.70
C VAL A 308 -11.70 -7.19 3.08
N SER A 309 -11.11 -6.62 4.13
CA SER A 309 -11.64 -6.67 5.50
C SER A 309 -12.13 -5.33 6.02
N ARG A 310 -11.69 -4.22 5.44
CA ARG A 310 -12.17 -2.88 5.84
C ARG A 310 -12.25 -1.95 4.64
N ILE A 311 -13.27 -1.12 4.63
CA ILE A 311 -13.49 -0.11 3.59
C ILE A 311 -14.02 1.16 4.23
N ARG A 312 -13.46 2.30 3.84
CA ARG A 312 -13.94 3.62 4.21
C ARG A 312 -14.14 4.45 2.94
N PHE A 313 -15.31 5.04 2.81
CA PHE A 313 -15.63 5.96 1.72
C PHE A 313 -16.55 7.07 2.22
N SER A 314 -16.68 8.13 1.43
CA SER A 314 -17.72 9.15 1.62
C SER A 314 -18.71 9.00 0.48
N ASP A 315 -20.00 8.97 0.80
CA ASP A 315 -21.05 8.98 -0.22
C ASP A 315 -21.23 10.38 -0.83
N ARG A 316 -22.19 10.52 -1.76
CA ARG A 316 -22.50 11.80 -2.42
C ARG A 316 -23.07 12.86 -1.48
N ASP A 317 -23.65 12.45 -0.36
CA ASP A 317 -24.22 13.33 0.66
C ASP A 317 -23.18 13.73 1.73
N ASN A 318 -21.92 13.38 1.50
CA ASN A 318 -20.79 13.56 2.43
C ASN A 318 -20.93 12.76 3.73
N LEU A 319 -21.72 11.68 3.74
CA LEU A 319 -21.76 10.75 4.85
C LEU A 319 -20.58 9.77 4.72
N SER A 320 -19.76 9.73 5.76
CA SER A 320 -18.64 8.80 5.85
C SER A 320 -19.14 7.44 6.34
N ALA A 321 -18.96 6.43 5.50
CA ALA A 321 -19.24 5.05 5.85
C ALA A 321 -17.92 4.31 6.10
N ASN A 322 -17.88 3.54 7.19
CA ASN A 322 -16.74 2.69 7.54
C ASN A 322 -17.27 1.30 7.87
N LEU A 323 -16.90 0.31 7.06
CA LEU A 323 -17.22 -1.09 7.31
C LEU A 323 -15.93 -1.81 7.68
N THR A 324 -16.03 -2.62 8.71
CA THR A 324 -14.93 -3.41 9.25
C THR A 324 -15.47 -4.79 9.53
N GLY A 325 -14.85 -5.81 8.94
CA GLY A 325 -15.16 -7.20 9.20
C GLY A 325 -14.97 -7.53 10.67
N GLU A 326 -15.55 -8.65 11.09
CA GLU A 326 -15.40 -9.13 12.47
C GLU A 326 -13.90 -9.31 12.82
N ASN A 327 -13.57 -9.05 14.09
CA ASN A 327 -12.18 -8.98 14.59
C ASN A 327 -11.25 -8.01 13.84
N GLY A 328 -11.79 -7.21 12.92
CA GLY A 328 -11.05 -6.35 12.02
C GLY A 328 -10.20 -7.06 10.98
N VAL A 329 -10.30 -8.39 10.83
CA VAL A 329 -9.51 -9.20 9.89
C VAL A 329 -10.38 -10.04 8.97
N ASP A 330 -11.63 -10.27 9.33
CA ASP A 330 -12.54 -11.13 8.58
C ASP A 330 -13.00 -10.45 7.28
N CYS A 331 -13.36 -11.27 6.29
CA CYS A 331 -13.84 -10.79 5.00
C CYS A 331 -15.18 -10.06 5.17
N ILE A 332 -15.40 -8.98 4.41
CA ILE A 332 -16.66 -8.23 4.46
C ILE A 332 -17.68 -8.68 3.41
N TYR A 333 -17.32 -9.57 2.49
CA TYR A 333 -18.14 -9.86 1.31
C TYR A 333 -19.44 -10.61 1.60
N ASP A 334 -19.48 -11.44 2.66
CA ASP A 334 -20.70 -12.15 3.07
C ASP A 334 -21.56 -11.36 4.08
N ALA A 335 -21.13 -10.14 4.47
CA ALA A 335 -21.88 -9.29 5.37
C ALA A 335 -23.08 -8.62 4.66
N LYS A 336 -24.28 -8.72 5.27
CA LYS A 336 -25.51 -8.08 4.74
C LYS A 336 -25.30 -6.58 4.51
N THR A 337 -24.63 -5.92 5.45
CA THR A 337 -24.34 -4.49 5.40
C THR A 337 -23.46 -4.14 4.21
N PHE A 338 -22.46 -4.95 3.86
CA PHE A 338 -21.61 -4.70 2.70
C PHE A 338 -22.41 -4.77 1.39
N MET A 339 -23.31 -5.75 1.27
CA MET A 339 -24.19 -5.86 0.11
C MET A 339 -25.09 -4.64 -0.07
N CYS A 340 -25.61 -4.07 1.03
CA CYS A 340 -26.45 -2.88 0.99
C CYS A 340 -25.72 -1.58 0.61
N ILE A 341 -24.43 -1.45 0.93
CA ILE A 341 -23.67 -0.22 0.67
C ILE A 341 -22.94 -0.23 -0.68
N ARG A 342 -23.03 -1.32 -1.43
CA ARG A 342 -22.39 -1.48 -2.74
C ARG A 342 -22.81 -0.38 -3.72
N ASP A 343 -24.01 0.15 -3.52
CA ASP A 343 -24.65 1.03 -4.50
C ASP A 343 -24.11 2.42 -4.34
N SER A 344 -24.03 2.85 -3.09
CA SER A 344 -23.30 4.04 -2.72
C SER A 344 -21.87 3.98 -3.26
N LEU A 345 -21.17 2.84 -3.12
CA LEU A 345 -19.82 2.65 -3.67
C LEU A 345 -19.76 2.73 -5.20
N ASP A 346 -20.66 2.05 -5.92
CA ASP A 346 -20.73 2.07 -7.40
C ASP A 346 -21.12 3.47 -7.93
N ILE A 347 -21.87 4.24 -7.13
CA ILE A 347 -22.32 5.60 -7.42
C ILE A 347 -21.19 6.62 -7.21
N VAL A 348 -20.41 6.51 -6.12
CA VAL A 348 -19.30 7.44 -5.85
C VAL A 348 -18.00 7.05 -6.53
N LYS A 349 -17.78 5.75 -6.71
CA LYS A 349 -16.55 5.14 -7.24
C LYS A 349 -15.27 5.61 -6.55
N ARG A 350 -15.35 6.09 -5.30
CA ARG A 350 -14.24 6.70 -4.56
C ARG A 350 -14.14 6.06 -3.18
N ILE A 351 -13.00 5.44 -2.90
CA ILE A 351 -12.68 4.87 -1.59
C ILE A 351 -11.55 5.68 -0.95
N ILE A 352 -11.77 6.12 0.29
CA ILE A 352 -10.77 6.86 1.08
C ILE A 352 -9.72 5.91 1.63
N SER A 353 -10.15 4.75 2.14
CA SER A 353 -9.23 3.72 2.62
C SER A 353 -9.76 2.32 2.37
N LEU A 354 -8.86 1.42 1.97
CA LEU A 354 -9.13 0.01 1.73
C LEU A 354 -8.13 -0.84 2.51
N THR A 355 -8.60 -1.80 3.29
CA THR A 355 -7.73 -2.79 3.94
C THR A 355 -7.88 -4.13 3.25
N VAL A 356 -6.80 -4.59 2.63
CA VAL A 356 -6.69 -5.86 1.91
C VAL A 356 -5.84 -6.82 2.71
N ASN A 357 -6.33 -8.04 2.87
CA ASN A 357 -5.62 -9.14 3.49
C ASN A 357 -4.91 -9.96 2.41
N PHE A 358 -3.62 -10.20 2.62
CA PHE A 358 -2.76 -11.02 1.76
C PHE A 358 -2.43 -12.31 2.53
N PRO A 359 -2.99 -13.47 2.13
CA PRO A 359 -2.73 -14.70 2.85
C PRO A 359 -1.27 -15.14 2.78
N ARG A 360 -0.81 -15.82 3.85
CA ARG A 360 0.53 -16.41 3.97
C ARG A 360 0.38 -17.89 4.32
N ALA A 361 1.46 -18.65 4.14
CA ALA A 361 1.54 -20.02 4.68
C ALA A 361 1.27 -20.07 6.19
N ARG A 362 1.60 -19.00 6.92
CA ARG A 362 1.28 -18.82 8.35
C ARG A 362 0.64 -17.46 8.58
N GLY A 363 -0.68 -17.45 8.71
CA GLY A 363 -1.48 -16.25 8.98
C GLY A 363 -1.71 -15.38 7.74
N VAL A 364 -1.91 -14.09 7.97
CA VAL A 364 -2.27 -13.11 6.94
C VAL A 364 -1.44 -11.83 7.11
N LEU A 365 -1.14 -11.16 6.02
CA LEU A 365 -0.56 -9.81 6.03
C LEU A 365 -1.66 -8.81 5.70
N GLN A 366 -2.09 -8.06 6.71
CA GLN A 366 -3.13 -7.06 6.53
C GLN A 366 -2.50 -5.74 6.08
N VAL A 367 -2.99 -5.18 4.98
CA VAL A 367 -2.42 -3.95 4.40
C VAL A 367 -3.50 -2.92 4.15
N LYS A 368 -3.33 -1.75 4.74
CA LYS A 368 -4.19 -0.60 4.56
C LYS A 368 -3.61 0.34 3.51
N TYR A 369 -4.42 0.63 2.51
CA TYR A 369 -4.21 1.67 1.52
C TYR A 369 -5.05 2.88 1.93
N GLU A 370 -4.47 4.08 1.95
CA GLU A 370 -5.19 5.33 2.24
C GLU A 370 -4.89 6.39 1.19
N ALA A 371 -5.95 6.95 0.63
CA ALA A 371 -5.97 7.94 -0.44
C ALA A 371 -6.70 9.22 0.01
N ASP A 372 -6.58 9.58 1.29
CA ASP A 372 -7.15 10.78 1.89
C ASP A 372 -6.28 12.04 1.65
N ASN A 373 -5.02 11.86 1.25
CA ASN A 373 -4.10 12.92 0.89
C ASN A 373 -3.87 12.95 -0.64
N TYR A 374 -3.94 14.13 -1.25
CA TYR A 374 -3.76 14.29 -2.69
C TYR A 374 -2.28 14.17 -3.13
N GLN A 375 -1.33 14.42 -2.23
CA GLN A 375 0.11 14.40 -2.53
C GLN A 375 0.67 12.97 -2.55
N PHE A 376 0.13 12.07 -1.72
CA PHE A 376 0.66 10.71 -1.57
C PHE A 376 -0.40 9.68 -1.23
N LEU A 377 -0.15 8.43 -1.63
CA LEU A 377 -0.87 7.26 -1.13
C LEU A 377 -0.15 6.74 0.12
N THR A 378 -0.87 6.47 1.20
CA THR A 378 -0.30 5.77 2.36
C THR A 378 -0.49 4.27 2.20
N LEU A 379 0.60 3.52 2.37
CA LEU A 379 0.57 2.07 2.54
C LEU A 379 0.97 1.75 3.98
N HIS A 380 0.13 1.02 4.70
CA HIS A 380 0.41 0.62 6.07
C HIS A 380 0.18 -0.87 6.23
N ILE A 381 1.27 -1.61 6.42
CA ILE A 381 1.22 -3.03 6.79
C ILE A 381 0.84 -3.09 8.27
N LEU A 382 -0.40 -3.50 8.51
CA LEU A 382 -0.99 -3.62 9.84
C LEU A 382 -0.45 -4.86 10.55
N GLU A 383 -0.46 -4.81 11.89
CA GLU A 383 0.14 -5.80 12.79
C GLU A 383 1.68 -5.84 12.76
N GLY A 384 2.31 -6.21 13.88
CA GLY A 384 3.77 -6.25 14.10
C GLY A 384 4.56 -7.24 13.24
N LYS A 385 4.03 -7.65 12.09
CA LYS A 385 4.59 -8.68 11.22
C LYS A 385 5.68 -8.08 10.32
N TYR A 386 6.85 -8.70 10.34
CA TYR A 386 7.91 -8.47 9.36
C TYR A 386 7.40 -8.79 7.95
N TYR A 387 7.78 -7.99 6.95
CA TYR A 387 7.48 -8.23 5.53
C TYR A 387 8.75 -8.28 4.68
N SER A 388 8.74 -9.13 3.67
CA SER A 388 9.82 -9.32 2.69
C SER A 388 9.68 -8.41 1.48
N GLU A 389 10.73 -8.37 0.64
CA GLU A 389 10.67 -7.71 -0.66
C GLU A 389 9.57 -8.30 -1.55
N GLU A 390 9.47 -9.62 -1.64
CA GLU A 390 8.47 -10.28 -2.49
C GLU A 390 7.05 -9.89 -2.08
N GLU A 391 6.79 -9.84 -0.77
CA GLU A 391 5.48 -9.40 -0.24
C GLU A 391 5.23 -7.92 -0.54
N PHE A 392 6.25 -7.06 -0.43
CA PHE A 392 6.10 -5.67 -0.85
C PHE A 392 5.75 -5.54 -2.33
N GLN A 393 6.40 -6.32 -3.21
CA GLN A 393 6.09 -6.33 -4.63
C GLN A 393 4.66 -6.82 -4.91
N GLN A 394 4.14 -7.77 -4.14
CA GLN A 394 2.73 -8.19 -4.25
C GLN A 394 1.77 -7.08 -3.81
N ILE A 395 2.05 -6.40 -2.69
CA ILE A 395 1.25 -5.32 -2.14
C ILE A 395 1.19 -4.14 -3.11
N TRP A 396 2.36 -3.67 -3.54
CA TRP A 396 2.45 -2.52 -4.43
C TRP A 396 2.03 -2.86 -5.85
N GLY A 397 2.36 -4.06 -6.31
CA GLY A 397 1.95 -4.61 -7.60
C GLY A 397 0.44 -4.67 -7.75
N LEU A 398 -0.31 -5.05 -6.70
CA LEU A 398 -1.77 -5.03 -6.72
C LEU A 398 -2.29 -3.63 -7.05
N TYR A 399 -1.85 -2.59 -6.33
CA TYR A 399 -2.29 -1.21 -6.62
C TYR A 399 -1.92 -0.78 -8.04
N LYS A 400 -0.67 -1.03 -8.47
CA LYS A 400 -0.18 -0.65 -9.80
C LYS A 400 -0.91 -1.37 -10.94
N GLU A 401 -1.39 -2.59 -10.72
CA GLU A 401 -2.21 -3.30 -11.69
C GLU A 401 -3.49 -2.52 -12.01
N TYR A 402 -4.24 -2.10 -10.99
CA TYR A 402 -5.49 -1.37 -11.17
C TYR A 402 -5.28 0.07 -11.64
N GLU A 403 -4.21 0.73 -11.16
CA GLU A 403 -3.82 2.05 -11.67
C GLU A 403 -3.54 2.02 -13.18
N ARG A 404 -2.83 0.99 -13.67
CA ARG A 404 -2.56 0.80 -15.11
C ARG A 404 -3.81 0.45 -15.89
N LYS A 405 -4.66 -0.46 -15.39
CA LYS A 405 -5.95 -0.80 -16.01
C LYS A 405 -6.77 0.47 -16.25
N ARG A 406 -6.90 1.32 -15.22
CA ARG A 406 -7.65 2.57 -15.32
C ARG A 406 -7.01 3.59 -16.25
N SER A 407 -5.69 3.76 -16.17
CA SER A 407 -4.95 4.68 -17.05
C SER A 407 -4.99 4.26 -18.52
N GLY A 408 -5.02 2.95 -18.79
CA GLY A 408 -5.20 2.38 -20.12
C GLY A 408 -6.62 2.56 -20.66
N SER A 409 -7.64 2.38 -19.81
CA SER A 409 -9.04 2.65 -20.17
C SER A 409 -9.30 4.15 -20.44
N ALA A 410 -8.64 5.04 -19.71
CA ALA A 410 -8.72 6.50 -19.93
C ALA A 410 -8.17 6.95 -21.29
N MET A 411 -7.34 6.14 -21.97
CA MET A 411 -6.95 6.40 -23.37
C MET A 411 -8.06 6.06 -24.38
N TYR A 412 -9.03 5.22 -24.01
CA TYR A 412 -10.18 4.84 -24.84
C TYR A 412 -11.45 5.67 -24.56
N GLU A 413 -11.53 6.32 -23.40
CA GLU A 413 -12.58 7.30 -23.08
C GLU A 413 -12.12 8.73 -23.41
N ASN A 414 -11.78 8.98 -24.67
CA ASN A 414 -11.63 10.35 -25.17
C ASN A 414 -12.94 10.76 -25.88
N PRO A 415 -13.70 11.76 -25.40
CA PRO A 415 -14.96 12.17 -26.01
C PRO A 415 -14.68 13.06 -27.24
N ALA A 416 -14.21 12.45 -28.32
CA ALA A 416 -14.32 13.01 -29.67
C ALA A 416 -15.55 12.43 -30.36
N ALA A 417 -16.73 12.62 -29.76
CA ALA A 417 -18.01 12.28 -30.36
C ALA A 417 -19.13 13.22 -29.87
N VAL A 418 -18.85 14.51 -29.73
CA VAL A 418 -19.88 15.56 -29.64
C VAL A 418 -19.40 16.76 -30.44
N ASP A 419 -19.46 16.66 -31.76
CA ASP A 419 -19.93 17.74 -32.64
C ASP A 419 -19.76 17.31 -34.10
N THR A 420 -20.86 16.86 -34.71
CA THR A 420 -21.17 17.04 -36.13
C THR A 420 -22.54 16.43 -36.38
N LYS A 421 -23.58 17.19 -36.03
CA LYS A 421 -24.88 17.19 -36.73
C LYS A 421 -25.75 18.34 -36.19
N ALA A 422 -25.44 19.53 -36.67
CA ALA A 422 -26.43 20.58 -36.87
C ALA A 422 -26.34 21.00 -38.33
N MET A 423 -27.22 20.39 -39.13
CA MET A 423 -27.84 21.00 -40.29
C MET A 423 -29.34 20.74 -40.17
#